data_AF-A0A535FT86-F1
#
_entry.id   AF-A0A535FT86-F1
#
_cell.length_a   1.000
_cell.length_b   1.000
_cell.length_c   1.000
_cell.angle_alpha   90.00
_cell.angle_beta   90.00
_cell.angle_gamma   90.00
#
_symmetry.space_group_name_H-M   'P 1'
#
loop_
_entity.id
_entity.type
_entity.pdbx_description
1 polymer ?
#
loop_
_entity_poly.entity_id
_entity_poly.type
_entity_poly.pdbx_seq_one_letter_code
_entity_poly.pdbx_strand_id
1 'polypeptide(L)' 'MTIRALLADDNALFRDGLAQLLRADGRFEVVGQVSTGEAAIAAVQ' A
#
# COMPACT_ATOMS: atom_id res chain seq x y z
N MET A 1 10.98 6.44 13.26
CA MET A 1 9.62 5.88 13.39
C MET A 1 9.07 5.79 11.98
N THR A 2 8.73 4.59 11.52
CA THR A 2 8.31 4.33 10.13
C THR A 2 6.81 4.03 10.12
N ILE A 3 6.07 4.67 9.21
CA ILE A 3 4.63 4.48 9.04
C ILE A 3 4.41 3.23 8.17
N ARG A 4 3.77 2.21 8.72
CA ARG A 4 3.41 0.99 7.97
C ARG A 4 2.12 1.24 7.19
N ALA A 5 2.17 1.04 5.87
CA ALA A 5 1.06 1.33 4.97
C ALA A 5 0.67 0.10 4.12
N LEU A 6 -0.63 -0.18 4.05
CA LEU A 6 -1.23 -1.09 3.08
C LEU A 6 -1.84 -0.25 1.94
N LEU A 7 -1.57 -0.59 0.69
CA LEU A 7 -2.17 0.09 -0.47
C LEU A 7 -3.36 -0.72 -1.00
N ALA A 8 -4.53 -0.08 -1.10
CA ALA A 8 -5.75 -0.67 -1.64
C ALA A 8 -6.30 0.21 -2.76
N ASP A 9 -6.33 -0.32 -3.98
CA ASP A 9 -6.83 0.35 -5.19
C ASP A 9 -7.08 -0.71 -6.26
N ASP A 10 -8.07 -0.60 -7.14
CA ASP A 10 -8.35 -1.60 -8.17
C ASP A 10 -7.39 -1.51 -9.38
N ASN A 11 -6.57 -0.47 -9.45
CA ASN A 11 -5.57 -0.26 -10.50
C ASN A 11 -4.15 -0.63 -10.06
N ALA A 12 -3.60 -1.71 -10.62
CA ALA A 12 -2.25 -2.18 -10.31
C ALA A 12 -1.15 -1.15 -10.61
N LEU A 13 -1.23 -0.44 -11.75
CA LEU A 13 -0.24 0.57 -12.13
C LEU A 13 -0.21 1.73 -11.14
N PHE A 14 -1.38 2.12 -10.63
CA PHE A 14 -1.48 3.19 -9.64
C PHE A 14 -0.84 2.79 -8.31
N ARG A 15 -1.12 1.58 -7.80
CA ARG A 15 -0.51 1.10 -6.56
C ARG A 15 1.00 0.98 -6.66
N ASP A 16 1.52 0.49 -7.79
CA ASP A 16 2.96 0.37 -8.00
C ASP A 16 3.64 1.73 -8.04
N GLY A 17 3.05 2.71 -8.73
CA GLY A 17 3.54 4.09 -8.74
C GLY A 17 3.55 4.72 -7.35
N LEU A 18 2.44 4.59 -6.61
CA LEU A 18 2.34 5.10 -5.23
C LEU A 18 3.34 4.42 -4.29
N ALA A 19 3.52 3.11 -4.42
CA ALA A 19 4.51 2.37 -3.63
C ALA A 19 5.94 2.88 -3.87
N GLN A 20 6.29 3.22 -5.11
CA GLN A 20 7.59 3.80 -5.43
C GLN A 20 7.76 5.18 -4.78
N LEU A 21 6.75 6.04 -4.85
CA LEU A 21 6.77 7.38 -4.22
C LEU A 21 6.92 7.29 -2.71
N LEU A 22 6.15 6.41 -2.05
CA LEU A 22 6.21 6.23 -0.59
C LEU A 22 7.55 5.65 -0.13
N ARG A 23 8.13 4.72 -0.90
CA ARG A 23 9.49 4.21 -0.63
C ARG A 23 10.55 5.30 -0.77
N ALA A 24 10.43 6.17 -1.77
CA ALA A 24 11.35 7.27 -1.99
C ALA A 24 11.29 8.35 -0.88
N ASP A 25 10.10 8.58 -0.31
CA ASP A 25 9.91 9.49 0.84
C ASP A 25 10.61 8.98 2.12
N GLY A 26 10.76 7.66 2.28
CA GLY A 26 11.54 7.05 3.36
C GLY A 26 10.87 7.04 4.74
N ARG A 27 9.75 7.75 4.93
CA ARG A 27 8.95 7.67 6.17
C ARG A 27 7.99 6.49 6.19
N PHE A 28 7.73 5.89 5.03
CA PHE A 28 6.74 4.82 4.87
C PHE A 28 7.38 3.47 4.56
N GLU A 29 6.77 2.43 5.10
CA GLU A 29 7.01 1.04 4.75
C GLU A 29 5.73 0.46 4.14
N VAL A 30 5.75 0.16 2.84
CA VAL A 30 4.62 -0.49 2.16
C VAL A 30 4.65 -1.98 2.49
N VAL A 31 3.76 -2.42 3.37
CA VAL A 31 3.73 -3.80 3.90
C VAL A 31 2.88 -4.76 3.06
N GLY A 32 2.14 -4.23 2.09
CA GLY A 32 1.34 -5.03 1.17
C GLY A 32 0.57 -4.17 0.17
N GLN A 33 0.00 -4.83 -0.84
CA GLN A 33 -0.93 -4.22 -1.78
C GLN A 33 -2.10 -5.17 -2.04
N VAL A 34 -3.30 -4.63 -2.23
CA VAL A 34 -4.53 -5.38 -2.53
C VAL A 34 -5.38 -4.65 -3.57
N SER A 35 -6.24 -5.39 -4.26
CA SER A 35 -7.09 -4.86 -5.34
C SER A 35 -8.55 -4.69 -5.00
N THR A 36 -9.00 -5.09 -3.80
CA THR A 36 -10.41 -5.00 -3.39
C THR A 36 -10.53 -4.56 -1.93
N GLY A 37 -11.72 -4.05 -1.57
CA GLY A 37 -12.02 -3.63 -0.21
C GLY A 37 -12.03 -4.80 0.78
N GLU A 38 -12.58 -5.96 0.38
CA GLU A 38 -12.61 -7.16 1.21
C GLU A 38 -11.20 -7.65 1.54
N ALA A 39 -10.30 -7.66 0.55
CA ALA A 39 -8.90 -8.01 0.76
C ALA A 39 -8.19 -6.99 1.65
N ALA A 40 -8.55 -5.70 1.55
CA ALA A 40 -7.98 -4.66 2.42
C ALA A 40 -8.37 -4.86 3.89
N ILE A 41 -9.65 -5.15 4.16
CA ILE A 41 -10.13 -5.45 5.51
C ILE A 41 -9.42 -6.70 6.04
N ALA A 42 -9.39 -7.79 5.27
CA ALA A 42 -8.74 -9.04 5.67
C ALA A 42 -7.24 -8.89 5.96
N ALA A 43 -6.54 -7.98 5.27
CA ALA A 43 -5.11 -7.74 5.45
C ALA A 43 -4.74 -6.86 6.67
N VAL A 44 -5.73 -6.24 7.34
CA VAL A 44 -5.49 -5.34 8.49
C VAL A 44 -6.18 -5.79 9.79
N GLN A 45 -6.84 -6.95 9.81
CA GLN A 45 -7.33 -7.59 11.04
C GLN A 45 -6.18 -8.30 11.77
#